data_AF-A0A1Y2N647-F1
#
_entry.id   AF-A0A1Y2N647-F1
#
_cell.length_a   1.000
_cell.length_b   1.000
_cell.length_c   1.000
_cell.angle_alpha   90.00
_cell.angle_beta   90.00
_cell.angle_gamma   90.00
#
_symmetry.space_group_name_H-M   'P 1'
#
loop_
_entity.id
_entity.type
_entity.pdbx_description
1 polymer ?
#
loop_
_entity_poly.entity_id
_entity_poly.type
_entity_poly.pdbx_seq_one_letter_code
_entity_poly.pdbx_strand_id
1 'polypeptide(L)'
;MTAPVPFDALRAVLDAVVRKRVIPGYTYTPEPTGDDDEPEPVIIPPREILEVDTTDLPAEVLDPTGGVDLATQVALLYEAIRRTRAIQLRSVRARHMITSGILSAGTYNYPVTWTTTPLAPVEAALSRMDLSIAWQGSVSAALVDGSVTDTGCTIRLTVTATVVPSGSSPITLHADGLYTYLPPYEET
;
A
#
# COMPACT_ATOMS: atom_id res chain seq x y z
N MET A 1 -27.57 -32.32 3.80
CA MET A 1 -28.11 -31.05 3.28
C MET A 1 -27.85 -30.00 4.35
N THR A 2 -26.74 -29.28 4.24
CA THR A 2 -26.40 -28.16 5.12
C THR A 2 -27.23 -26.95 4.69
N ALA A 3 -27.93 -26.35 5.65
CA ALA A 3 -28.75 -25.16 5.41
C ALA A 3 -27.88 -24.01 4.87
N PRO A 4 -28.44 -23.10 4.05
CA PRO A 4 -27.72 -21.89 3.65
C PRO A 4 -27.33 -21.13 4.92
N VAL A 5 -26.02 -20.87 5.07
CA VAL A 5 -25.50 -20.01 6.15
C VAL A 5 -26.22 -18.67 6.05
N PRO A 6 -26.89 -18.19 7.11
CA PRO A 6 -27.60 -16.92 7.05
C PRO A 6 -26.59 -15.81 6.75
N PHE A 7 -26.99 -14.88 5.88
CA PHE A 7 -26.18 -13.75 5.41
C PHE A 7 -25.55 -12.92 6.54
N ASP A 8 -26.13 -12.95 7.75
CA ASP A 8 -25.62 -12.28 8.95
C ASP A 8 -24.31 -12.89 9.50
N ALA A 9 -24.12 -14.19 9.38
CA ALA A 9 -22.89 -14.86 9.80
C ALA A 9 -21.70 -14.45 8.91
N LEU A 10 -21.95 -14.25 7.61
CA LEU A 10 -20.94 -13.72 6.68
C LEU A 10 -20.52 -12.30 7.07
N ARG A 11 -21.47 -11.44 7.45
CA ARG A 11 -21.20 -10.07 7.91
C ARG A 11 -20.38 -10.02 9.19
N ALA A 12 -20.72 -10.85 10.17
CA ALA A 12 -19.97 -10.92 11.42
C ALA A 12 -18.55 -11.49 11.23
N VAL A 13 -18.36 -12.40 10.26
CA VAL A 13 -17.04 -12.87 9.82
C VAL A 13 -16.24 -11.77 9.10
N LEU A 14 -16.92 -10.87 8.38
CA LEU A 14 -16.30 -9.72 7.69
C LEU A 14 -15.80 -8.63 8.66
N ASP A 15 -16.41 -8.52 9.83
CA ASP A 15 -16.02 -7.56 10.89
C ASP A 15 -14.98 -8.13 11.86
N ALA A 16 -14.69 -9.44 11.80
CA ALA A 16 -13.73 -10.09 12.69
C ALA A 16 -12.29 -9.62 12.42
N VAL A 17 -11.60 -9.20 13.48
CA VAL A 17 -10.26 -8.63 13.39
C VAL A 17 -9.22 -9.74 13.19
N VAL A 18 -8.57 -9.74 12.02
CA VAL A 18 -7.41 -10.62 11.77
C VAL A 18 -6.24 -10.12 12.61
N ARG A 19 -5.74 -10.97 13.51
CA ARG A 19 -4.59 -10.65 14.37
C ARG A 19 -3.35 -11.40 13.90
N LYS A 20 -2.21 -10.72 14.02
CA LYS A 20 -0.90 -11.28 13.73
C LYS A 20 -0.35 -11.91 15.00
N ARG A 21 -0.15 -13.22 15.00
CA ARG A 21 0.53 -13.95 16.08
C ARG A 21 1.92 -14.34 15.63
N VAL A 22 2.91 -13.96 16.43
CA VAL A 22 4.30 -14.38 16.23
C VAL A 22 4.52 -15.64 17.05
N ILE A 23 4.81 -16.75 16.37
CA ILE A 23 5.30 -17.96 17.03
C ILE A 23 6.81 -17.80 17.16
N PRO A 24 7.35 -17.73 18.40
CA PRO A 24 8.79 -17.62 18.59
C PRO A 24 9.48 -18.86 18.05
N GLY A 25 10.67 -18.67 17.49
CA GLY A 25 11.51 -19.79 17.08
C GLY A 25 11.95 -20.59 18.30
N TYR A 26 12.21 -21.87 18.11
CA TYR A 26 12.78 -22.71 19.16
C TYR A 26 13.77 -23.70 18.56
N THR A 27 14.78 -24.03 19.35
CA THR A 27 15.79 -25.02 18.99
C THR A 27 15.60 -26.22 19.90
N TYR A 28 15.61 -27.42 19.33
CA TYR A 28 15.63 -28.65 20.12
C TYR A 28 16.62 -29.64 19.52
N THR A 29 17.23 -30.44 20.38
CA THR A 29 18.08 -31.55 19.96
C THR A 29 17.24 -32.82 20.04
N PRO A 30 17.04 -33.55 18.93
CA PRO A 30 16.29 -34.81 18.97
C PRO A 30 17.03 -35.87 19.78
N GLU A 31 16.31 -36.89 20.25
CA GLU A 31 16.94 -38.03 20.91
C GLU A 31 17.81 -38.81 19.91
N PRO A 32 18.99 -39.31 20.34
CA PRO A 32 19.88 -40.05 19.46
C PRO A 32 19.19 -41.33 18.97
N THR A 33 19.12 -41.50 17.66
CA THR A 33 18.59 -42.71 17.04
C THR A 33 19.72 -43.58 16.54
N GLY A 34 19.89 -44.76 17.14
CA GLY A 34 20.59 -45.95 16.62
C GLY A 34 22.02 -45.77 16.10
N ASP A 35 22.16 -45.09 14.97
CA ASP A 35 23.39 -44.89 14.21
C ASP A 35 23.98 -43.46 14.34
N ASP A 36 23.31 -42.55 15.07
CA ASP A 36 23.72 -41.15 15.22
C ASP A 36 23.88 -40.78 16.71
N ASP A 37 25.10 -40.93 17.22
CA ASP A 37 25.45 -40.70 18.63
C ASP A 37 25.47 -39.20 19.01
N GLU A 38 25.48 -38.29 18.03
CA GLU A 38 25.49 -36.83 18.23
C GLU A 38 24.44 -36.13 17.34
N PRO A 39 23.14 -36.19 17.68
CA PRO A 39 22.10 -35.57 16.88
C PRO A 39 22.28 -34.05 16.77
N GLU A 40 22.27 -33.53 15.54
CA GLU A 40 22.35 -32.09 15.30
C GLU A 40 21.09 -31.36 15.83
N PRO A 41 21.26 -30.17 16.44
CA PRO A 41 20.13 -29.39 16.92
C PRO A 41 19.29 -28.87 15.75
N VAL A 42 17.99 -29.15 15.81
CA VAL A 42 17.00 -28.65 14.84
C VAL A 42 16.55 -27.26 15.26
N ILE A 43 16.78 -26.29 14.39
CA ILE A 43 16.37 -24.90 14.58
C ILE A 43 15.06 -24.65 13.83
N ILE A 44 14.01 -24.31 14.56
CA ILE A 44 12.74 -23.88 13.99
C ILE A 44 12.71 -22.35 14.02
N PRO A 45 12.72 -21.66 12.87
CA PRO A 45 12.71 -20.21 12.83
C PRO A 45 11.37 -19.65 13.33
N PRO A 46 11.35 -18.42 13.88
CA PRO A 46 10.10 -17.75 14.21
C PRO A 46 9.24 -17.62 12.95
N ARG A 47 7.95 -17.83 13.11
CA ARG A 47 6.98 -17.73 12.02
C ARG A 47 5.79 -16.88 12.43
N GLU A 48 5.28 -16.15 11.46
CA GLU A 48 4.11 -15.32 11.61
C GLU A 48 2.92 -16.08 11.06
N ILE A 49 1.86 -16.17 11.87
CA ILE A 49 0.59 -16.71 11.42
C ILE A 49 -0.49 -15.65 11.60
N LEU A 50 -1.41 -15.60 10.64
CA LEU A 50 -2.61 -14.80 10.73
C LEU A 50 -3.66 -15.67 11.41
N GLU A 51 -4.10 -15.27 12.59
CA GLU A 51 -5.17 -15.95 13.33
C GLU A 51 -6.37 -15.00 13.40
N VAL A 52 -7.56 -15.54 13.19
CA VAL A 52 -8.82 -14.85 13.50
C VAL A 52 -9.13 -15.17 14.96
N ASP A 53 -9.36 -14.15 15.78
CA ASP A 53 -9.80 -14.35 17.16
C ASP A 53 -11.21 -14.95 17.12
N THR A 54 -11.33 -16.22 17.51
CA THR A 54 -12.61 -16.94 17.49
C THR A 54 -13.61 -16.36 18.47
N THR A 55 -13.18 -15.53 19.43
CA THR A 55 -14.08 -14.79 20.33
C THR A 55 -14.78 -13.61 19.66
N ASP A 56 -14.24 -13.12 18.53
CA ASP A 56 -14.84 -12.06 17.71
C ASP A 56 -15.82 -12.64 16.67
N LEU A 57 -15.93 -13.96 16.55
CA LEU A 57 -16.85 -14.64 15.63
C LEU A 57 -18.19 -14.95 16.34
N PRO A 58 -19.33 -14.83 15.65
CA PRO A 58 -20.61 -15.20 16.23
C PRO A 58 -20.65 -16.71 16.47
N ALA A 59 -21.36 -17.12 17.52
CA ALA A 59 -21.41 -18.52 17.94
C ALA A 59 -21.97 -19.47 16.86
N GLU A 60 -22.70 -18.96 15.86
CA GLU A 60 -23.21 -19.76 14.74
C GLU A 60 -22.12 -20.21 13.74
N VAL A 61 -20.93 -19.60 13.79
CA VAL A 61 -19.81 -19.85 12.88
C VAL A 61 -18.78 -20.82 13.48
N LEU A 62 -18.83 -21.00 14.80
CA LEU A 62 -17.96 -21.89 15.54
C LEU A 62 -18.58 -23.29 15.59
N ASP A 63 -17.77 -24.31 15.33
CA ASP A 63 -18.16 -25.67 15.63
C ASP A 63 -18.21 -25.91 17.16
N PRO A 64 -18.82 -27.00 17.64
CA PRO A 64 -18.92 -27.31 19.07
C PRO A 64 -17.58 -27.46 19.79
N THR A 65 -16.48 -27.59 19.05
CA THR A 65 -15.11 -27.68 19.55
C THR A 65 -14.37 -26.33 19.51
N GLY A 66 -15.04 -25.24 19.11
CA GLY A 66 -14.45 -23.90 18.99
C GLY A 66 -13.59 -23.70 17.74
N GLY A 67 -13.66 -24.64 16.79
CA GLY A 67 -13.03 -24.56 15.48
C GLY A 67 -13.88 -23.75 14.49
N VAL A 68 -13.23 -23.09 13.55
CA VAL A 68 -13.92 -22.44 12.42
C VAL A 68 -14.23 -23.51 11.37
N ASP A 69 -15.50 -23.72 11.04
CA ASP A 69 -15.91 -24.71 10.03
C ASP A 69 -15.17 -24.48 8.68
N LEU A 70 -14.86 -25.57 7.98
CA LEU A 70 -14.18 -25.55 6.69
C LEU A 70 -14.94 -24.70 5.67
N ALA A 71 -16.28 -24.69 5.70
CA ALA A 71 -17.08 -23.84 4.83
C ALA A 71 -16.81 -22.34 5.08
N THR A 72 -16.65 -21.94 6.35
CA THR A 72 -16.30 -20.57 6.74
C THR A 72 -14.87 -20.22 6.33
N GLN A 73 -13.91 -21.14 6.52
CA GLN A 73 -12.52 -20.93 6.08
C GLN A 73 -12.44 -20.75 4.56
N VAL A 74 -13.19 -21.56 3.80
CA VAL A 74 -13.27 -21.44 2.34
C VAL A 74 -13.96 -20.14 1.92
N ALA A 75 -15.00 -19.70 2.63
CA ALA A 75 -15.66 -18.41 2.37
C ALA A 75 -14.73 -17.21 2.63
N LEU A 76 -13.98 -17.24 3.74
CA LEU A 76 -12.95 -16.25 4.06
C LEU A 76 -11.86 -16.18 2.99
N LEU A 77 -11.36 -17.33 2.56
CA LEU A 77 -10.34 -17.41 1.53
C LEU A 77 -10.87 -16.91 0.17
N TYR A 78 -12.11 -17.27 -0.18
CA TYR A 78 -12.75 -16.82 -1.41
C TYR A 78 -12.93 -15.30 -1.43
N GLU A 79 -13.39 -14.70 -0.32
CA GLU A 79 -13.57 -13.25 -0.22
C GLU A 79 -12.24 -12.50 -0.14
N ALA A 80 -11.21 -13.04 0.52
CA ALA A 80 -9.87 -12.48 0.46
C ALA A 80 -9.36 -12.44 -0.99
N ILE A 81 -9.49 -13.55 -1.73
CA ILE A 81 -9.12 -13.61 -3.16
C ILE A 81 -9.94 -12.62 -3.98
N ARG A 82 -11.26 -12.53 -3.74
CA ARG A 82 -12.15 -11.60 -4.45
C ARG A 82 -11.78 -10.15 -4.18
N ARG A 83 -11.51 -9.77 -2.93
CA ARG A 83 -11.06 -8.42 -2.56
C ARG A 83 -9.72 -8.09 -3.19
N THR A 84 -8.74 -8.99 -3.13
CA THR A 84 -7.44 -8.78 -3.79
C THR A 84 -7.60 -8.58 -5.29
N ARG A 85 -8.51 -9.31 -5.94
CA ARG A 85 -8.83 -9.12 -7.37
C ARG A 85 -9.56 -7.81 -7.66
N ALA A 86 -10.27 -7.24 -6.69
CA ALA A 86 -10.99 -5.98 -6.83
C ALA A 86 -10.12 -4.75 -6.53
N ILE A 87 -8.90 -4.92 -5.99
CA ILE A 87 -7.97 -3.82 -5.78
C ILE A 87 -7.62 -3.19 -7.13
N GLN A 88 -7.80 -1.88 -7.21
CA GLN A 88 -7.47 -1.08 -8.38
C GLN A 88 -6.26 -0.22 -8.07
N LEU A 89 -5.26 -0.22 -8.96
CA LEU A 89 -4.22 0.80 -8.95
C LEU A 89 -4.81 2.06 -9.61
N ARG A 90 -4.81 3.17 -8.87
CA ARG A 90 -5.30 4.46 -9.36
C ARG A 90 -4.19 5.51 -9.30
N SER A 91 -4.40 6.58 -10.05
CA SER A 91 -3.49 7.73 -10.06
C SER A 91 -4.23 9.05 -9.97
N VAL A 92 -3.61 10.00 -9.29
CA VAL A 92 -3.98 11.43 -9.31
C VAL A 92 -2.81 12.23 -9.84
N ARG A 93 -3.09 13.34 -10.51
CA ARG A 93 -2.05 14.22 -11.07
C ARG A 93 -2.06 15.57 -10.40
N ALA A 94 -0.89 16.14 -10.16
CA ALA A 94 -0.69 17.54 -9.80
C ALA A 94 0.19 18.22 -10.83
N ARG A 95 0.02 19.55 -10.98
CA ARG A 95 0.79 20.37 -11.92
C ARG A 95 1.17 21.70 -11.29
N HIS A 96 2.40 22.14 -11.53
CA HIS A 96 2.84 23.50 -11.29
C HIS A 96 3.51 24.05 -12.55
N MET A 97 3.25 25.31 -12.88
CA MET A 97 3.78 25.93 -14.09
C MET A 97 4.48 27.23 -13.74
N ILE A 98 5.75 27.32 -14.12
CA ILE A 98 6.58 28.51 -13.92
C ILE A 98 6.62 29.24 -15.26
N THR A 99 5.94 30.38 -15.34
CA THR A 99 5.71 31.15 -16.57
C THR A 99 6.46 32.48 -16.61
N SER A 100 7.08 32.89 -15.51
CA SER A 100 7.82 34.15 -15.44
C SER A 100 8.82 34.12 -14.28
N GLY A 101 9.90 34.88 -14.42
CA GLY A 101 10.90 35.08 -13.38
C GLY A 101 12.29 34.62 -13.81
N ILE A 102 13.28 34.95 -12.98
CA ILE A 102 14.66 34.48 -13.13
C ILE A 102 14.91 33.48 -12.00
N LEU A 103 15.19 32.23 -12.39
CA LEU A 103 15.67 31.21 -11.47
C LEU A 103 17.19 31.20 -11.55
N SER A 104 17.85 31.66 -10.49
CA SER A 104 19.30 31.55 -10.34
C SER A 104 19.70 30.10 -9.99
N ALA A 105 20.99 29.82 -10.00
CA ALA A 105 21.48 28.53 -9.51
C ALA A 105 21.03 28.32 -8.04
N GLY A 106 20.40 27.19 -7.77
CA GLY A 106 19.79 26.93 -6.46
C GLY A 106 18.72 25.84 -6.48
N THR A 107 18.09 25.67 -5.31
CA THR A 107 17.02 24.70 -5.09
C THR A 107 15.75 25.42 -4.71
N TYR A 108 14.64 25.05 -5.35
CA TYR A 108 13.32 25.65 -5.17
C TYR A 108 12.31 24.55 -4.87
N ASN A 109 11.48 24.74 -3.83
CA ASN A 109 10.43 23.79 -3.49
C ASN A 109 9.08 24.34 -3.93
N TYR A 110 8.37 23.57 -4.76
CA TYR A 110 7.05 23.90 -5.26
C TYR A 110 6.02 22.95 -4.67
N PRO A 111 5.15 23.41 -3.75
CA PRO A 111 4.00 22.63 -3.34
C PRO A 111 3.05 22.51 -4.53
N VAL A 112 2.57 21.30 -4.78
CA VAL A 112 1.62 20.99 -5.85
C VAL A 112 0.42 20.27 -5.27
N THR A 113 -0.77 20.60 -5.75
CA THR A 113 -2.04 20.03 -5.28
C THR A 113 -2.58 19.06 -6.30
N TRP A 114 -3.14 17.93 -5.84
CA TRP A 114 -3.81 16.99 -6.72
C TRP A 114 -4.98 17.66 -7.44
N THR A 115 -5.12 17.37 -8.74
CA THR A 115 -6.20 17.90 -9.59
C THR A 115 -7.58 17.37 -9.20
N THR A 116 -7.61 16.22 -8.53
CA THR A 116 -8.81 15.59 -7.99
C THR A 116 -8.52 15.05 -6.60
N THR A 117 -9.53 15.01 -5.74
CA THR A 117 -9.43 14.36 -4.42
C THR A 117 -9.20 12.85 -4.62
N PRO A 118 -8.12 12.27 -4.07
CA PRO A 118 -7.91 10.83 -4.07
C PRO A 118 -9.04 10.10 -3.33
N LEU A 119 -9.39 8.89 -3.78
CA LEU A 119 -10.40 8.06 -3.12
C LEU A 119 -9.86 7.25 -1.94
N ALA A 120 -8.54 7.18 -1.82
CA ALA A 120 -7.80 6.58 -0.73
C ALA A 120 -6.46 7.31 -0.58
N PRO A 121 -5.75 7.15 0.55
CA PRO A 121 -4.49 7.84 0.78
C PRO A 121 -3.44 7.56 -0.31
N VAL A 122 -2.69 8.59 -0.68
CA VAL A 122 -1.64 8.46 -1.70
C VAL A 122 -0.40 7.81 -1.09
N GLU A 123 0.01 6.66 -1.64
CA GLU A 123 1.11 5.85 -1.09
C GLU A 123 2.48 6.32 -1.62
N ALA A 124 2.52 6.70 -2.89
CA ALA A 124 3.73 7.12 -3.57
C ALA A 124 3.40 8.17 -4.63
N ALA A 125 4.41 8.92 -5.06
CA ALA A 125 4.28 9.77 -6.24
C ALA A 125 5.53 9.68 -7.11
N LEU A 126 5.37 10.02 -8.38
CA LEU A 126 6.45 10.18 -9.35
C LEU A 126 6.45 11.63 -9.83
N SER A 127 7.63 12.25 -9.89
CA SER A 127 7.76 13.58 -10.51
C SER A 127 8.23 13.47 -11.96
N ARG A 128 7.68 14.34 -12.79
CA ARG A 128 8.12 14.57 -14.17
C ARG A 128 8.22 16.07 -14.41
N MET A 129 9.11 16.48 -15.30
CA MET A 129 9.25 17.86 -15.70
C MET A 129 9.27 17.97 -17.23
N ASP A 130 8.46 18.89 -17.74
CA ASP A 130 8.40 19.21 -19.16
C ASP A 130 9.05 20.60 -19.37
N LEU A 131 10.07 20.65 -20.24
CA LEU A 131 10.87 21.83 -20.53
C LEU A 131 10.84 22.16 -22.02
N SER A 132 10.75 23.45 -22.37
CA SER A 132 10.96 23.91 -23.75
C SER A 132 12.45 23.82 -24.14
N ILE A 133 12.76 23.60 -25.41
CA ILE A 133 14.15 23.44 -25.91
C ILE A 133 14.97 24.75 -25.80
N ALA A 134 14.34 25.90 -25.53
CA ALA A 134 14.99 27.21 -25.53
C ALA A 134 15.87 27.52 -24.30
N TRP A 135 16.06 26.59 -23.37
CA TRP A 135 16.79 26.83 -22.12
C TRP A 135 18.30 26.59 -22.24
N GLN A 136 19.10 27.55 -21.78
CA GLN A 136 20.54 27.39 -21.55
C GLN A 136 20.77 27.06 -20.07
N GLY A 137 20.70 25.78 -19.68
CA GLY A 137 20.98 25.35 -18.31
C GLY A 137 20.60 23.90 -18.02
N SER A 138 21.11 23.34 -16.92
CA SER A 138 20.67 22.04 -16.41
C SER A 138 19.66 22.25 -15.28
N VAL A 139 18.51 21.61 -15.42
CA VAL A 139 17.42 21.64 -14.45
C VAL A 139 17.00 20.21 -14.17
N SER A 140 16.77 19.88 -12.91
CA SER A 140 16.21 18.59 -12.49
C SER A 140 15.05 18.80 -11.53
N ALA A 141 14.09 17.87 -11.56
CA ALA A 141 12.97 17.85 -10.65
C ALA A 141 12.94 16.50 -9.93
N ALA A 142 12.70 16.54 -8.62
CA ALA A 142 12.51 15.36 -7.78
C ALA A 142 11.39 15.62 -6.78
N LEU A 143 10.78 14.57 -6.24
CA LEU A 143 9.89 14.71 -5.10
C LEU A 143 10.69 14.96 -3.83
N VAL A 144 10.14 15.76 -2.93
CA VAL A 144 10.69 15.87 -1.57
C VAL A 144 10.24 14.66 -0.78
N ASP A 145 11.20 13.96 -0.17
CA ASP A 145 10.94 12.78 0.66
C ASP A 145 9.95 13.10 1.78
N GLY A 146 8.98 12.21 1.99
CA GLY A 146 7.94 12.37 3.00
C GLY A 146 6.94 13.51 2.74
N SER A 147 6.98 14.15 1.57
CA SER A 147 6.05 15.27 1.26
C SER A 147 4.71 14.85 0.65
N VAL A 148 4.55 13.57 0.29
CA VAL A 148 3.32 13.05 -0.31
C VAL A 148 2.22 12.97 0.74
N THR A 149 1.08 13.59 0.44
CA THR A 149 -0.12 13.59 1.28
C THR A 149 -1.36 13.38 0.42
N ASP A 150 -2.52 13.29 1.07
CA ASP A 150 -3.82 13.15 0.38
C ASP A 150 -4.26 14.42 -0.38
N THR A 151 -3.56 15.54 -0.17
CA THR A 151 -3.88 16.82 -0.81
C THR A 151 -2.86 17.22 -1.87
N GLY A 152 -1.63 16.71 -1.78
CA GLY A 152 -0.59 17.06 -2.73
C GLY A 152 0.76 16.47 -2.39
N CYS A 153 1.79 17.08 -2.97
CA CYS A 153 3.18 16.81 -2.61
C CYS A 153 4.04 18.04 -2.84
N THR A 154 5.32 17.95 -2.53
CA THR A 154 6.28 19.00 -2.86
C THR A 154 7.29 18.49 -3.89
N ILE A 155 7.44 19.24 -4.99
CA ILE A 155 8.47 18.98 -6.00
C ILE A 155 9.65 19.92 -5.75
N ARG A 156 10.84 19.34 -5.60
CA ARG A 156 12.11 20.06 -5.55
C ARG A 156 12.64 20.24 -6.96
N LEU A 157 12.78 21.49 -7.37
CA LEU A 157 13.47 21.90 -8.59
C LEU A 157 14.91 22.28 -8.24
N THR A 158 15.89 21.69 -8.90
CA THR A 158 17.30 22.07 -8.80
C THR A 158 17.74 22.68 -10.12
N VAL A 159 18.30 23.88 -10.04
CA VAL A 159 18.73 24.70 -11.18
C VAL A 159 20.24 24.90 -11.04
N THR A 160 21.04 24.46 -12.03
CA THR A 160 22.51 24.58 -11.94
C THR A 160 23.06 25.83 -12.62
N ALA A 161 22.27 26.43 -13.51
CA ALA A 161 22.60 27.64 -14.25
C ALA A 161 21.35 28.51 -14.37
N THR A 162 21.50 29.81 -14.58
CA THR A 162 20.36 30.74 -14.62
C THR A 162 19.35 30.36 -15.72
N VAL A 163 18.07 30.26 -15.35
CA VAL A 163 16.94 29.92 -16.25
C VAL A 163 15.87 31.00 -16.17
N VAL A 164 15.26 31.35 -17.30
CA VAL A 164 14.31 32.48 -17.40
C VAL A 164 12.95 32.06 -18.00
N PRO A 165 12.10 31.31 -17.27
CA PRO A 165 10.76 30.91 -17.70
C PRO A 165 9.96 32.05 -18.35
N SER A 166 9.21 31.75 -19.41
CA SER A 166 8.28 32.68 -20.06
C SER A 166 6.93 32.04 -20.32
N GLY A 167 5.89 32.82 -20.61
CA GLY A 167 4.56 32.26 -20.93
C GLY A 167 4.57 31.39 -22.19
N SER A 168 5.38 31.73 -23.20
CA SER A 168 5.54 30.96 -24.43
C SER A 168 6.45 29.74 -24.28
N SER A 169 7.32 29.76 -23.27
CA SER A 169 8.23 28.68 -22.91
C SER A 169 8.20 28.52 -21.39
N PRO A 170 7.22 27.80 -20.82
CA PRO A 170 7.16 27.58 -19.39
C PRO A 170 8.01 26.38 -18.96
N ILE A 171 8.29 26.30 -17.66
CA ILE A 171 8.71 25.05 -17.00
C ILE A 171 7.47 24.45 -16.36
N THR A 172 7.11 23.22 -16.74
CA THR A 172 5.98 22.54 -16.11
C THR A 172 6.47 21.38 -15.26
N LEU A 173 6.15 21.42 -13.99
CA LEU A 173 6.37 20.34 -13.03
C LEU A 173 5.09 19.53 -12.89
N HIS A 174 5.24 18.21 -12.94
CA HIS A 174 4.17 17.24 -12.77
C HIS A 174 4.50 16.33 -11.59
N ALA A 175 3.47 15.95 -10.82
CA ALA A 175 3.54 14.82 -9.93
C ALA A 175 2.35 13.89 -10.19
N ASP A 176 2.62 12.61 -10.36
CA ASP A 176 1.62 11.57 -10.49
C ASP A 176 1.63 10.74 -9.20
N GLY A 177 0.63 10.97 -8.35
CA GLY A 177 0.39 10.21 -7.13
C GLY A 177 -0.27 8.88 -7.46
N LEU A 178 0.17 7.80 -6.82
CA LEU A 178 -0.29 6.44 -7.02
C LEU A 178 -0.86 5.90 -5.71
N TYR A 179 -1.98 5.21 -5.80
CA TYR A 179 -2.65 4.62 -4.64
C TYR A 179 -3.42 3.37 -5.01
N THR A 180 -3.54 2.46 -4.04
CA THR A 180 -4.45 1.33 -4.14
C THR A 180 -5.84 1.74 -3.66
N TYR A 181 -6.86 1.32 -4.40
CA TYR A 181 -8.25 1.59 -4.07
C TYR A 181 -9.08 0.31 -4.17
N LEU A 182 -9.76 -0.02 -3.07
CA LEU A 182 -10.78 -1.05 -3.06
C LEU A 182 -12.15 -0.36 -3.11
N PRO A 183 -12.92 -0.49 -4.21
CA PRO A 183 -14.26 0.06 -4.27
C PRO A 183 -15.16 -0.57 -3.19
N PRO A 184 -16.12 0.20 -2.64
CA PRO A 184 -17.12 -0.34 -1.73
C PRO A 184 -17.91 -1.45 -2.43
N TYR A 185 -18.37 -2.43 -1.66
CA TYR A 185 -19.22 -3.50 -2.16
C TYR A 185 -20.54 -2.92 -2.68
N GLU A 186 -20.88 -3.18 -3.94
CA GLU A 186 -22.23 -2.94 -4.43
C GLU A 186 -23.07 -4.21 -4.23
N GLU A 187 -24.15 -4.09 -3.46
CA GLU A 187 -25.19 -5.12 -3.38
C GLU A 187 -25.93 -5.16 -4.73
N THR A 188 -25.70 -6.20 -5.51
CA THR A 188 -26.55 -6.58 -6.66
C THR A 188 -27.38 -7.78 -6.33
#